data_AF-A0A1G4E8F3-F1
#
_entry.id   AF-A0A1G4E8F3-F1
#
_cell.length_a   1.000
_cell.length_b   1.000
_cell.length_c   1.000
_cell.angle_alpha   90.00
_cell.angle_beta   90.00
_cell.angle_gamma   90.00
#
_symmetry.space_group_name_H-M   'P 1'
#
loop_
_entity.id
_entity.type
_entity.pdbx_description
1 polymer ?
#
loop_
_entity_poly.entity_id
_entity_poly.type
_entity_poly.pdbx_seq_one_letter_code
_entity_poly.pdbx_strand_id
1 'polypeptide(L)'
;YELKKQLNHSSLSKNVPGHSKFKDIKNEKYISTYGHVKKGKENDLDAYKREYKKRYGKKKGLAKLDCYFEKKVFDKIENVYDLADKFVDDKKSYKKEIYRKYGKVLITFALLPLLGLVIPVFFNKLNPLTANWCLSNCRSKHKDGVTTADSDEQAAIATHSGKGLTMVSIDQDTWNIITDVNSAISYILIILFLFVIIYILIKVIKYEKLKSCKGKMSVKEHYRFC
;
A
#
# COMPACT_ATOMS: atom_id res chain seq x y z
N TYR A 1 -36.18 8.76 -78.27
CA TYR A 1 -36.17 7.46 -77.59
C TYR A 1 -36.66 7.71 -76.17
N GLU A 2 -37.99 7.84 -75.97
CA GLU A 2 -38.95 6.76 -75.68
C GLU A 2 -38.71 6.13 -74.28
N LEU A 3 -39.66 5.93 -73.36
CA LEU A 3 -41.07 6.27 -73.24
C LEU A 3 -41.47 6.02 -71.76
N LYS A 4 -42.47 6.75 -71.26
CA LYS A 4 -43.04 6.77 -69.88
C LYS A 4 -43.67 5.45 -69.38
N LYS A 5 -43.69 5.25 -68.05
CA LYS A 5 -44.87 4.85 -67.21
C LYS A 5 -44.47 4.81 -65.72
N GLN A 6 -44.77 5.78 -64.86
CA GLN A 6 -46.02 6.12 -64.15
C GLN A 6 -46.63 5.07 -63.18
N LEU A 7 -46.84 5.56 -61.94
CA LEU A 7 -47.98 5.39 -61.03
C LEU A 7 -48.15 4.08 -60.24
N ASN A 8 -48.03 4.14 -58.91
CA ASN A 8 -49.18 4.38 -58.02
C ASN A 8 -48.79 4.45 -56.54
N HIS A 9 -49.36 5.45 -55.85
CA HIS A 9 -49.54 5.48 -54.40
C HIS A 9 -50.60 4.46 -53.99
N SER A 10 -50.39 3.72 -52.90
CA SER A 10 -51.49 3.32 -52.02
C SER A 10 -51.00 3.08 -50.60
N SER A 11 -51.74 3.68 -49.69
CA SER A 11 -51.59 3.72 -48.23
C SER A 11 -51.84 2.38 -47.52
N LEU A 12 -51.33 2.34 -46.28
CA LEU A 12 -51.96 1.77 -45.08
C LEU A 12 -51.82 0.26 -44.80
N SER A 13 -51.29 0.02 -43.59
CA SER A 13 -51.93 -0.78 -42.53
C SER A 13 -51.80 -2.32 -42.58
N LYS A 14 -50.98 -2.79 -41.62
CA LYS A 14 -51.24 -3.83 -40.60
C LYS A 14 -50.78 -5.28 -40.85
N ASN A 15 -49.84 -5.66 -39.96
CA ASN A 15 -49.69 -6.93 -39.22
C ASN A 15 -48.69 -8.00 -39.75
N VAL A 16 -47.43 -7.92 -39.28
CA VAL A 16 -46.65 -8.84 -38.38
C VAL A 16 -46.99 -10.36 -38.44
N PRO A 17 -46.06 -11.35 -38.27
CA PRO A 17 -44.66 -11.33 -37.78
C PRO A 17 -43.62 -12.12 -38.61
N GLY A 18 -42.32 -11.96 -38.29
CA GLY A 18 -41.35 -13.07 -38.40
C GLY A 18 -39.95 -12.73 -38.96
N HIS A 19 -38.94 -12.87 -38.11
CA HIS A 19 -37.51 -13.13 -38.42
C HIS A 19 -36.69 -12.11 -39.25
N SER A 20 -35.74 -11.42 -38.60
CA SER A 20 -34.31 -11.83 -38.60
C SER A 20 -33.31 -10.70 -38.25
N LYS A 21 -32.43 -11.03 -37.29
CA LYS A 21 -30.97 -10.74 -37.19
C LYS A 21 -30.44 -9.31 -36.93
N PHE A 22 -29.98 -9.15 -35.69
CA PHE A 22 -28.58 -8.87 -35.29
C PHE A 22 -27.88 -7.61 -35.83
N LYS A 23 -27.56 -6.68 -34.92
CA LYS A 23 -26.23 -6.05 -34.77
C LYS A 23 -26.15 -5.29 -33.44
N ASP A 24 -25.97 -6.03 -32.34
CA ASP A 24 -25.43 -5.43 -31.12
C ASP A 24 -23.90 -5.35 -31.24
N ILE A 25 -23.43 -4.13 -31.09
CA ILE A 25 -22.05 -3.71 -31.20
C ILE A 25 -21.23 -4.44 -30.12
N LYS A 26 -20.36 -5.37 -30.56
CA LYS A 26 -19.28 -5.91 -29.75
C LYS A 26 -18.33 -4.77 -29.41
N ASN A 27 -18.41 -4.25 -28.19
CA ASN A 27 -17.25 -3.59 -27.60
C ASN A 27 -16.26 -4.70 -27.23
N GLU A 28 -15.20 -4.80 -28.03
CA GLU A 28 -14.08 -5.71 -27.87
C GLU A 28 -13.47 -5.56 -26.47
N LYS A 29 -13.94 -6.42 -25.57
CA LYS A 29 -13.22 -6.80 -24.37
C LYS A 29 -12.00 -7.56 -24.87
N TYR A 30 -10.87 -6.86 -24.98
CA TYR A 30 -9.56 -7.45 -25.29
C TYR A 30 -9.35 -8.65 -24.36
N ILE A 31 -9.56 -9.85 -24.91
CA ILE A 31 -9.33 -11.12 -24.24
C ILE A 31 -7.81 -11.23 -24.15
N SER A 32 -7.27 -11.14 -22.93
CA SER A 32 -5.85 -11.41 -22.71
C SER A 32 -5.59 -12.87 -23.10
N THR A 33 -4.58 -13.06 -23.95
CA THR A 33 -4.21 -14.33 -24.60
C THR A 33 -3.72 -15.42 -23.62
N TYR A 34 -3.81 -15.20 -22.30
CA TYR A 34 -3.52 -16.21 -21.27
C TYR A 34 -4.74 -17.05 -20.84
N GLY A 35 -5.91 -16.81 -21.44
CA GLY A 35 -7.13 -17.61 -21.21
C GLY A 35 -7.11 -19.04 -21.77
N HIS A 36 -6.01 -19.53 -22.33
CA HIS A 36 -5.93 -20.85 -22.96
C HIS A 36 -4.96 -21.82 -22.25
N VAL A 37 -5.09 -21.97 -20.93
CA VAL A 37 -4.63 -23.20 -20.27
C VAL A 37 -5.77 -24.21 -20.24
N LYS A 38 -5.63 -25.26 -21.06
CA LYS A 38 -6.37 -26.54 -21.10
C LYS A 38 -7.78 -26.54 -20.47
N LYS A 39 -8.80 -26.47 -21.32
CA LYS A 39 -10.17 -26.93 -21.02
C LYS A 39 -10.10 -28.38 -20.51
N GLY A 40 -10.37 -28.60 -19.23
CA GLY A 40 -10.46 -29.95 -18.66
C GLY A 40 -10.88 -30.03 -17.19
N LYS A 41 -10.41 -29.12 -16.33
CA LYS A 41 -10.88 -28.96 -14.94
C LYS A 41 -10.81 -27.47 -14.56
N GLU A 42 -11.84 -26.96 -13.90
CA GLU A 42 -11.82 -25.61 -13.31
C GLU A 42 -10.58 -25.51 -12.41
N ASN A 43 -9.72 -24.49 -12.60
CA ASN A 43 -8.57 -24.32 -11.72
C ASN A 43 -9.05 -23.92 -10.32
N ASP A 44 -8.35 -24.36 -9.27
CA ASP A 44 -8.76 -24.13 -7.88
C ASP A 44 -8.88 -22.63 -7.55
N LEU A 45 -8.09 -21.79 -8.24
CA LEU A 45 -8.12 -20.34 -8.10
C LEU A 45 -9.43 -19.71 -8.59
N ASP A 46 -9.97 -20.14 -9.72
CA ASP A 46 -11.20 -19.60 -10.32
C ASP A 46 -12.41 -20.05 -9.53
N ALA A 47 -12.45 -21.32 -9.10
CA ALA A 47 -13.43 -21.82 -8.16
C ALA A 47 -13.37 -21.01 -6.85
N TYR A 48 -12.16 -20.80 -6.31
CA TYR A 48 -11.95 -19.99 -5.12
C TYR A 48 -12.47 -18.56 -5.30
N LYS A 49 -12.23 -17.91 -6.44
CA LYS A 49 -12.67 -16.52 -6.67
C LYS A 49 -14.17 -16.39 -6.84
N ARG A 50 -14.85 -17.33 -7.51
CA ARG A 50 -16.31 -17.30 -7.69
C ARG A 50 -17.05 -17.24 -6.35
N GLU A 51 -16.51 -17.91 -5.34
CA GLU A 51 -17.08 -17.92 -4.01
C GLU A 51 -16.77 -16.68 -3.16
N TYR A 52 -15.95 -15.73 -3.62
CA TYR A 52 -15.60 -14.56 -2.80
C TYR A 52 -16.82 -13.78 -2.30
N LYS A 53 -17.80 -13.51 -3.17
CA LYS A 53 -19.01 -12.77 -2.78
C LYS A 53 -19.79 -13.50 -1.68
N LYS A 54 -19.91 -14.83 -1.80
CA LYS A 54 -20.57 -15.69 -0.82
C LYS A 54 -19.80 -15.69 0.51
N ARG A 55 -18.48 -15.89 0.48
CA ARG A 55 -17.63 -15.88 1.69
C ARG A 55 -17.63 -14.51 2.36
N TYR A 56 -17.57 -13.43 1.58
CA TYR A 56 -17.61 -12.06 2.08
C TYR A 56 -18.94 -11.73 2.75
N GLY A 57 -20.07 -12.13 2.14
CA GLY A 57 -21.41 -11.90 2.70
C GLY A 57 -21.66 -12.64 4.01
N LYS A 58 -21.04 -13.82 4.21
CA LYS A 58 -21.15 -14.60 5.45
C LYS A 58 -20.30 -14.09 6.61
N LYS A 59 -19.23 -13.33 6.33
CA LYS A 59 -18.26 -12.87 7.34
C LYS A 59 -18.71 -11.57 8.01
N LYS A 60 -18.30 -11.37 9.27
CA LYS A 60 -18.53 -10.15 10.07
C LYS A 60 -17.21 -9.62 10.65
N GLY A 61 -17.18 -8.32 11.00
CA GLY A 61 -16.04 -7.66 11.65
C GLY A 61 -14.71 -7.83 10.90
N LEU A 62 -13.65 -8.17 11.65
CA LEU A 62 -12.29 -8.36 11.12
C LEU A 62 -12.19 -9.43 10.04
N ALA A 63 -12.99 -10.50 10.13
CA ALA A 63 -12.98 -11.54 9.10
C ALA A 63 -13.44 -11.00 7.73
N LYS A 64 -14.38 -10.04 7.75
CA LYS A 64 -14.85 -9.37 6.52
C LYS A 64 -13.77 -8.47 5.93
N LEU A 65 -13.01 -7.76 6.78
CA LEU A 65 -11.84 -6.98 6.36
C LEU A 65 -10.74 -7.87 5.78
N ASP A 66 -10.37 -8.97 6.44
CA ASP A 66 -9.39 -9.93 5.90
C ASP A 66 -9.85 -10.47 4.53
N CYS A 67 -11.13 -10.81 4.37
CA CYS A 67 -11.65 -11.27 3.08
C CYS A 67 -11.58 -10.19 1.99
N TYR A 68 -11.79 -8.93 2.37
CA TYR A 68 -11.67 -7.78 1.46
C TYR A 68 -10.21 -7.55 1.04
N PHE A 69 -9.29 -7.50 2.01
CA PHE A 69 -7.87 -7.29 1.73
C PHE A 69 -7.27 -8.44 0.94
N GLU A 70 -7.65 -9.68 1.24
CA GLU A 70 -7.20 -10.83 0.46
C GLU A 70 -7.60 -10.71 -1.00
N LYS A 71 -8.87 -10.37 -1.27
CA LYS A 71 -9.35 -10.14 -2.64
C LYS A 71 -8.54 -9.03 -3.30
N LYS A 72 -8.33 -7.91 -2.61
CA LYS A 72 -7.56 -6.77 -3.14
C LYS A 72 -6.12 -7.15 -3.47
N VAL A 73 -5.45 -7.95 -2.62
CA VAL A 73 -4.11 -8.47 -2.89
C VAL A 73 -4.12 -9.39 -4.11
N PHE A 74 -5.09 -10.29 -4.22
CA PHE A 74 -5.21 -11.21 -5.36
C PHE A 74 -5.42 -10.44 -6.68
N ASP A 75 -6.32 -9.47 -6.68
CA ASP A 75 -6.56 -8.59 -7.83
C ASP A 75 -5.26 -7.86 -8.23
N LYS A 76 -4.44 -7.41 -7.26
CA LYS A 76 -3.14 -6.79 -7.57
C LYS A 76 -2.14 -7.78 -8.15
N ILE A 77 -2.08 -9.01 -7.64
CA ILE A 77 -1.21 -10.06 -8.18
C ILE A 77 -1.57 -10.36 -9.64
N GLU A 78 -2.86 -10.48 -9.96
CA GLU A 78 -3.30 -10.69 -11.35
C GLU A 78 -2.89 -9.55 -12.26
N ASN A 79 -3.08 -8.31 -11.83
CA ASN A 79 -2.63 -7.15 -12.60
C ASN A 79 -1.12 -7.16 -12.86
N VAL A 80 -0.32 -7.74 -11.96
CA VAL A 80 1.13 -7.91 -12.16
C VAL A 80 1.40 -8.99 -13.21
N TYR A 81 0.70 -10.12 -13.16
CA TYR A 81 0.79 -11.16 -14.19
C TYR A 81 0.36 -10.64 -15.57
N ASP A 82 -0.79 -9.97 -15.67
CA ASP A 82 -1.28 -9.36 -16.91
C ASP A 82 -0.29 -8.33 -17.50
N LEU A 83 0.48 -7.65 -16.65
CA LEU A 83 1.55 -6.76 -17.09
C LEU A 83 2.76 -7.55 -17.59
N ALA A 84 3.18 -8.59 -16.87
CA ALA A 84 4.30 -9.44 -17.30
C ALA A 84 4.03 -10.05 -18.70
N ASP A 85 2.79 -10.48 -18.92
CA ASP A 85 2.30 -11.05 -20.16
C ASP A 85 2.24 -10.06 -21.33
N LYS A 86 2.09 -8.76 -21.05
CA LYS A 86 2.13 -7.69 -22.07
C LYS A 86 3.55 -7.27 -22.46
N PHE A 87 4.52 -7.53 -21.59
CA PHE A 87 5.89 -7.04 -21.70
C PHE A 87 6.91 -8.19 -21.70
N VAL A 88 6.56 -9.34 -22.28
CA VAL A 88 7.39 -10.55 -22.32
C VAL A 88 8.80 -10.25 -22.85
N ASP A 89 8.90 -9.46 -23.91
CA ASP A 89 10.18 -9.12 -24.57
C ASP A 89 10.83 -7.84 -24.03
N ASP A 90 10.08 -7.00 -23.29
CA ASP A 90 10.55 -5.70 -22.78
C ASP A 90 10.51 -5.64 -21.25
N LYS A 91 11.45 -6.36 -20.64
CA LYS A 91 11.65 -6.39 -19.18
C LYS A 91 11.89 -5.00 -18.59
N LYS A 92 12.45 -4.05 -19.35
CA LYS A 92 12.75 -2.69 -18.88
C LYS A 92 11.45 -1.90 -18.73
N SER A 93 10.59 -1.93 -19.73
CA SER A 93 9.28 -1.28 -19.68
C SER A 93 8.37 -1.92 -18.63
N TYR A 94 8.39 -3.25 -18.48
CA TYR A 94 7.68 -3.94 -17.41
C TYR A 94 8.05 -3.40 -16.02
N LYS A 95 9.35 -3.35 -15.68
CA LYS A 95 9.82 -2.83 -14.38
C LYS A 95 9.38 -1.39 -14.15
N LYS A 96 9.47 -0.55 -15.18
CA LYS A 96 9.04 0.85 -15.13
C LYS A 96 7.55 0.97 -14.83
N GLU A 97 6.72 0.13 -15.46
CA GLU A 97 5.27 0.15 -15.28
C GLU A 97 4.83 -0.35 -13.90
N ILE A 98 5.47 -1.41 -13.40
CA ILE A 98 5.28 -1.91 -12.04
C ILE A 98 5.68 -0.85 -11.02
N TYR A 99 6.83 -0.21 -11.19
CA TYR A 99 7.28 0.86 -10.30
C TYR A 99 6.31 2.06 -10.31
N ARG A 100 5.82 2.43 -11.49
CA ARG A 100 4.84 3.52 -11.65
C ARG A 100 3.53 3.27 -10.91
N LYS A 101 3.02 2.04 -10.94
CA LYS A 101 1.75 1.66 -10.30
C LYS A 101 1.87 1.30 -8.82
N TYR A 102 2.90 0.55 -8.46
CA TYR A 102 3.04 -0.05 -7.12
C TYR A 102 4.24 0.50 -6.35
N GLY A 103 5.34 0.77 -7.04
CA GLY A 103 6.59 1.25 -6.43
C GLY A 103 6.39 2.54 -5.64
N LYS A 104 5.72 3.55 -6.22
CA LYS A 104 5.44 4.81 -5.52
C LYS A 104 4.67 4.62 -4.21
N VAL A 105 3.61 3.80 -4.24
CA VAL A 105 2.78 3.52 -3.06
C VAL A 105 3.58 2.81 -1.98
N LEU A 106 4.39 1.81 -2.36
CA LEU A 106 5.24 1.07 -1.43
C LEU A 106 6.33 1.96 -0.82
N ILE A 107 6.95 2.84 -1.61
CA ILE A 107 7.93 3.81 -1.12
C ILE A 107 7.29 4.74 -0.10
N THR A 108 6.14 5.36 -0.43
CA THR A 108 5.45 6.25 0.51
C THR A 108 5.05 5.52 1.79
N PHE A 109 4.60 4.27 1.70
CA PHE A 109 4.27 3.45 2.88
C PHE A 109 5.52 3.12 3.72
N ALA A 110 6.67 2.86 3.09
CA ALA A 110 7.93 2.59 3.76
C ALA A 110 8.55 3.83 4.43
N LEU A 111 8.17 5.04 4.01
CA LEU A 111 8.59 6.28 4.67
C LEU A 111 7.84 6.54 5.98
N LEU A 112 6.67 5.93 6.19
CA LEU A 112 5.83 6.20 7.36
C LEU A 112 6.53 5.88 8.70
N PRO A 113 7.20 4.71 8.86
CA PRO A 113 7.94 4.43 10.10
C PRO A 113 9.17 5.34 10.29
N LEU A 114 9.72 5.93 9.22
CA LEU A 114 10.88 6.81 9.31
C LEU A 114 10.54 8.17 9.93
N LEU A 115 9.27 8.60 9.90
CA LEU A 115 8.84 9.84 10.54
C LEU A 115 9.12 9.84 12.05
N GLY A 116 9.05 8.66 12.67
CA GLY A 116 9.39 8.47 14.08
C GLY A 116 10.85 8.72 14.44
N LEU A 117 11.75 8.64 13.45
CA LEU A 117 13.19 8.87 13.64
C LEU A 117 13.55 10.36 13.60
N VAL A 118 12.63 11.25 13.22
CA VAL A 118 12.93 12.68 13.07
C VAL A 118 13.39 13.30 14.38
N ILE A 119 12.68 13.07 15.50
CA ILE A 119 13.04 13.61 16.81
C ILE A 119 14.42 13.12 17.28
N PRO A 120 14.70 11.79 17.39
CA PRO A 120 16.00 11.34 17.88
C PRO A 120 17.17 11.73 16.97
N VAL A 121 16.95 11.84 15.65
CA VAL A 121 17.99 12.29 14.71
C VAL A 121 18.23 13.80 14.85
N PHE A 122 17.17 14.59 14.97
CA PHE A 122 17.29 16.05 15.06
C PHE A 122 17.88 16.49 16.40
N PHE A 123 17.46 15.88 17.51
CA PHE A 123 17.95 16.20 18.86
C PHE A 123 19.17 15.37 19.28
N ASN A 124 19.92 14.85 18.31
CA ASN A 124 21.15 14.13 18.57
C ASN A 124 22.24 15.10 19.07
N LYS A 125 23.09 14.64 19.99
CA LYS A 125 24.27 15.37 20.50
C LYS A 125 25.22 15.83 19.40
N LEU A 126 25.22 15.16 18.24
CA LEU A 126 26.04 15.52 17.08
C LEU A 126 25.45 16.65 16.23
N ASN A 127 24.19 17.06 16.45
CA ASN A 127 23.58 18.14 15.69
C ASN A 127 23.98 19.50 16.27
N PRO A 128 24.75 20.33 15.54
CA PRO A 128 25.20 21.64 16.04
C PRO A 128 24.03 22.59 16.35
N LEU A 129 22.87 22.39 15.72
CA LEU A 129 21.69 23.24 15.94
C LEU A 129 21.10 23.08 17.34
N THR A 130 21.19 21.87 17.90
CA THR A 130 20.66 21.54 19.23
C THR A 130 21.76 21.39 20.28
N ALA A 131 23.04 21.49 19.88
CA ALA A 131 24.19 21.30 20.77
C ALA A 131 24.24 22.30 21.93
N ASN A 132 23.73 23.53 21.71
CA ASN A 132 23.71 24.59 22.70
C ASN A 132 22.33 24.74 23.38
N TRP A 133 21.41 23.79 23.19
CA TRP A 133 20.06 23.88 23.76
C TRP A 133 20.00 23.29 25.17
N CYS A 134 19.24 23.95 26.03
CA CYS A 134 18.88 23.46 27.36
C CYS A 134 17.39 23.68 27.61
N LEU A 135 16.79 22.84 28.43
CA LEU A 135 15.38 22.94 28.79
C LEU A 135 15.14 24.11 29.75
N SER A 136 13.91 24.63 29.79
CA SER A 136 13.55 25.82 30.58
C SER A 136 13.80 25.66 32.08
N ASN A 137 13.65 24.43 32.59
CA ASN A 137 13.89 24.10 33.99
C ASN A 137 15.30 23.57 34.28
N CYS A 138 16.25 23.71 33.34
CA CYS A 138 17.62 23.26 33.55
C CYS A 138 18.34 24.14 34.58
N ARG A 139 18.68 23.55 35.73
CA ARG A 139 19.50 24.20 36.79
C ARG A 139 20.94 23.71 36.83
N SER A 140 21.37 22.89 35.88
CA SER A 140 22.74 22.36 35.86
C SER A 140 23.74 23.46 35.54
N LYS A 141 24.85 23.50 36.29
CA LYS A 141 25.94 24.42 36.00
C LYS A 141 26.79 24.00 34.79
N HIS A 142 26.53 22.83 34.19
CA HIS A 142 27.28 22.27 33.04
C HIS A 142 28.80 22.35 33.21
N LYS A 143 29.32 22.17 34.43
CA LYS A 143 30.77 22.09 34.69
C LYS A 143 31.20 20.64 34.52
N ASP A 144 32.35 20.44 33.89
CA ASP A 144 32.93 19.11 33.72
C ASP A 144 33.00 18.37 35.07
N GLY A 145 32.23 17.29 35.18
CA GLY A 145 32.25 16.40 36.34
C GLY A 145 31.54 16.89 37.61
N VAL A 146 30.83 18.02 37.61
CA VAL A 146 30.15 18.54 38.82
C VAL A 146 28.65 18.73 38.59
N THR A 147 27.84 17.90 39.25
CA THR A 147 26.35 17.93 39.26
C THR A 147 25.78 18.91 40.28
N THR A 148 26.42 20.07 40.48
CA THR A 148 25.85 21.11 41.35
C THR A 148 24.79 21.89 40.58
N ALA A 149 23.60 22.00 41.17
CA ALA A 149 22.52 22.84 40.64
C ALA A 149 22.70 24.30 41.08
N ASP A 150 22.17 25.22 40.28
CA ASP A 150 21.94 26.60 40.68
C ASP A 150 20.82 26.68 41.73
N SER A 151 20.94 27.65 42.64
CA SER A 151 20.03 27.85 43.78
C SER A 151 18.63 28.26 43.34
N ASP A 152 18.56 29.03 42.26
CA ASP A 152 17.34 29.66 41.76
C ASP A 152 17.42 29.81 40.22
N GLU A 153 16.29 30.18 39.63
CA GLU A 153 16.11 30.29 38.18
C GLU A 153 16.95 31.42 37.58
N GLN A 154 17.09 32.55 38.29
CA GLN A 154 17.85 33.70 37.83
C GLN A 154 19.35 33.37 37.75
N ALA A 155 19.88 32.66 38.74
CA ALA A 155 21.23 32.13 38.72
C ALA A 155 21.44 31.15 37.56
N ALA A 156 20.47 30.27 37.29
CA ALA A 156 20.51 29.36 36.15
C ALA A 156 20.56 30.12 34.81
N ILE A 157 19.70 31.12 34.62
CA ILE A 157 19.66 31.95 33.39
C ILE A 157 21.01 32.67 33.18
N ALA A 158 21.59 33.23 34.25
CA ALA A 158 22.89 33.89 34.19
C ALA A 158 24.02 32.92 33.79
N THR A 159 24.04 31.71 34.39
CA THR A 159 25.01 30.65 34.06
C THR A 159 24.90 30.20 32.60
N HIS A 160 23.67 29.98 32.10
CA HIS A 160 23.44 29.54 30.71
C HIS A 160 23.80 30.65 29.71
N SER A 161 23.42 31.90 30.00
CA SER A 161 23.76 33.07 29.17
C SER A 161 25.28 33.26 29.09
N GLY A 162 25.99 33.12 30.22
CA GLY A 162 27.46 33.21 30.26
C GLY A 162 28.18 32.11 29.49
N LYS A 163 27.51 30.97 29.22
CA LYS A 163 28.03 29.84 28.43
C LYS A 163 27.54 29.82 26.98
N GLY A 164 26.70 30.77 26.57
CA GLY A 164 26.08 30.77 25.25
C GLY A 164 25.05 29.66 25.02
N LEU A 165 24.48 29.10 26.10
CA LEU A 165 23.43 28.09 26.02
C LEU A 165 22.06 28.77 25.89
N THR A 166 21.25 28.30 24.94
CA THR A 166 19.89 28.79 24.72
C THR A 166 18.90 27.93 25.49
N MET A 167 18.13 28.56 26.38
CA MET A 167 17.05 27.89 27.10
C MET A 167 15.79 27.90 26.24
N VAL A 168 15.32 26.72 25.86
CA VAL A 168 14.04 26.55 25.16
C VAL A 168 12.90 26.53 26.17
N SER A 169 11.69 26.93 25.74
CA SER A 169 10.51 27.02 26.61
C SER A 169 9.96 25.67 27.11
N ILE A 170 10.56 24.55 26.70
CA ILE A 170 10.13 23.20 27.03
C ILE A 170 10.86 22.75 28.31
N ASP A 171 10.12 22.22 29.29
CA ASP A 171 10.69 21.65 30.51
C ASP A 171 11.04 20.16 30.34
N GLN A 172 11.83 19.62 31.29
CA GLN A 172 12.29 18.23 31.29
C GLN A 172 11.16 17.19 31.28
N ASP A 173 10.08 17.40 32.02
CA ASP A 173 9.01 16.41 32.11
C ASP A 173 8.23 16.39 30.79
N THR A 174 7.90 17.57 30.27
CA THR A 174 7.27 17.70 28.95
C THR A 174 8.14 17.09 27.85
N TRP A 175 9.45 17.34 27.87
CA TRP A 175 10.38 16.76 26.89
C TRP A 175 10.40 15.23 26.95
N ASN A 176 10.49 14.65 28.15
CA ASN A 176 10.46 13.20 28.35
C ASN A 176 9.16 12.59 27.78
N ILE A 177 8.02 13.21 28.08
CA ILE A 177 6.71 12.77 27.54
C ILE A 177 6.69 12.80 26.01
N ILE A 178 7.18 13.89 25.40
CA ILE A 178 7.24 14.01 23.94
C ILE A 178 8.09 12.89 23.34
N THR A 179 9.28 12.65 23.91
CA THR A 179 10.20 11.62 23.40
C THR A 179 9.64 10.21 23.58
N ASP A 180 9.01 9.94 24.73
CA ASP A 180 8.42 8.62 25.03
C ASP A 180 7.24 8.31 24.12
N VAL A 181 6.34 9.28 23.94
CA VAL A 181 5.19 9.14 23.02
C VAL A 181 5.68 8.95 21.58
N ASN A 182 6.66 9.74 21.13
CA ASN A 182 7.23 9.58 19.80
C ASN A 182 7.86 8.19 19.62
N SER A 183 8.64 7.72 20.61
CA SER A 183 9.25 6.39 20.62
C SER A 183 8.19 5.30 20.51
N ALA A 184 7.14 5.36 21.34
CA ALA A 184 6.04 4.40 21.31
C ALA A 184 5.30 4.37 19.96
N ILE A 185 4.95 5.55 19.42
CA ILE A 185 4.31 5.67 18.09
C ILE A 185 5.21 5.09 17.00
N SER A 186 6.51 5.36 17.05
CA SER A 186 7.50 4.85 16.10
C SER A 186 7.51 3.32 16.08
N TYR A 187 7.59 2.68 17.25
CA TYR A 187 7.54 1.22 17.34
C TYR A 187 6.22 0.64 16.82
N ILE A 188 5.10 1.27 17.15
CA ILE A 188 3.77 0.84 16.64
C ILE A 188 3.74 0.92 15.11
N LEU A 189 4.23 2.00 14.51
CA LEU A 189 4.29 2.15 13.04
C LEU A 189 5.18 1.10 12.38
N ILE A 190 6.34 0.80 12.96
CA ILE A 190 7.24 -0.26 12.48
C ILE A 190 6.54 -1.63 12.53
N ILE A 191 5.90 -1.94 13.67
CA ILE A 191 5.17 -3.20 13.85
C ILE A 191 4.03 -3.33 12.83
N LEU A 192 3.24 -2.28 12.63
CA LEU A 192 2.16 -2.25 11.63
C LEU A 192 2.69 -2.43 10.20
N PHE A 193 3.80 -1.77 9.86
CA PHE A 193 4.48 -1.91 8.57
C PHE A 193 4.91 -3.37 8.32
N LEU A 194 5.54 -4.01 9.31
CA LEU A 194 5.94 -5.42 9.23
C LEU A 194 4.72 -6.35 9.10
N PHE A 195 3.65 -6.11 9.86
CA PHE A 195 2.43 -6.90 9.75
C PHE A 195 1.82 -6.83 8.35
N VAL A 196 1.79 -5.65 7.72
CA VAL A 196 1.31 -5.49 6.34
C VAL A 196 2.18 -6.25 5.36
N ILE A 197 3.50 -6.20 5.48
CA ILE A 197 4.44 -6.95 4.62
C ILE A 197 4.20 -8.45 4.77
N ILE A 198 4.21 -8.96 6.01
CA ILE A 198 3.99 -10.38 6.31
C ILE A 198 2.62 -10.84 5.76
N TYR A 199 1.58 -10.02 5.93
CA TYR A 199 0.25 -10.30 5.39
C TYR A 199 0.28 -10.46 3.86
N ILE A 200 0.91 -9.52 3.14
CA ILE A 200 1.04 -9.59 1.68
C ILE A 200 1.78 -10.87 1.27
N LEU A 201 2.89 -11.21 1.91
CA LEU A 201 3.67 -12.42 1.61
C LEU A 201 2.83 -13.70 1.82
N ILE A 202 2.10 -13.80 2.94
CA ILE A 202 1.21 -14.93 3.22
C ILE A 202 0.15 -15.07 2.12
N LYS A 203 -0.46 -13.95 1.69
CA LYS A 203 -1.48 -13.98 0.64
C LYS A 203 -0.90 -14.29 -0.74
N VAL A 204 0.31 -13.83 -1.07
CA VAL A 204 1.02 -14.22 -2.30
C VAL A 204 1.26 -15.72 -2.34
N ILE A 205 1.78 -16.32 -1.25
CA ILE A 205 1.98 -17.77 -1.15
C ILE A 205 0.65 -18.51 -1.33
N LYS A 206 -0.44 -18.01 -0.73
CA LYS A 206 -1.77 -18.60 -0.89
C LYS A 206 -2.25 -18.52 -2.35
N TYR A 207 -2.05 -17.39 -3.01
CA TYR A 207 -2.41 -17.20 -4.41
C TYR A 207 -1.66 -18.21 -5.31
N GLU A 208 -0.34 -18.34 -5.15
CA GLU A 208 0.47 -19.28 -5.94
C GLU A 208 0.03 -20.74 -5.75
N LYS A 209 -0.31 -21.12 -4.51
CA LYS A 209 -0.85 -22.47 -4.22
C LYS A 209 -2.16 -22.74 -4.95
N LEU A 210 -3.07 -21.78 -4.96
CA LEU A 210 -4.36 -21.89 -5.65
C LEU A 210 -4.17 -21.88 -7.18
N LYS A 211 -3.22 -21.09 -7.70
CA LYS A 211 -2.93 -20.99 -9.14
C LYS A 211 -2.30 -22.27 -9.70
N SER A 212 -1.42 -22.91 -8.94
CA SER A 212 -0.68 -24.09 -9.38
C SER A 212 -1.44 -25.40 -9.28
N CYS A 213 -2.70 -25.40 -8.79
CA CYS A 213 -3.46 -26.60 -8.37
C CYS A 213 -2.64 -27.56 -7.49
N LYS A 214 -1.58 -27.08 -6.83
CA LYS A 214 -0.71 -27.87 -5.96
C LYS A 214 -1.19 -27.70 -4.53
N GLY A 215 -1.69 -28.80 -3.97
CA GLY A 215 -1.96 -28.91 -2.55
C GLY A 215 -0.75 -28.50 -1.69
N LYS A 216 -1.03 -27.89 -0.54
CA LYS A 216 -0.17 -27.59 0.62
C LYS A 216 1.36 -27.70 0.40
N MET A 217 1.96 -26.82 -0.42
CA MET A 217 3.43 -26.70 -0.46
C MET A 217 4.00 -26.04 0.80
N SER A 218 5.13 -26.52 1.28
CA SER A 218 5.83 -25.95 2.43
C SER A 218 6.61 -24.69 2.02
N VAL A 219 6.82 -23.74 2.94
CA VAL A 219 7.59 -22.50 2.68
C VAL A 219 9.00 -22.80 2.14
N LYS A 220 9.56 -23.98 2.44
CA LYS A 220 10.87 -24.45 1.95
C LYS A 220 10.89 -24.76 0.44
N GLU A 221 9.76 -25.08 -0.19
CA GLU A 221 9.74 -25.43 -1.61
C GLU A 221 9.71 -24.19 -2.51
N HIS A 222 9.25 -23.04 -2.02
CA HIS A 222 9.18 -21.81 -2.82
C HIS A 222 10.58 -21.24 -3.14
N TYR A 223 11.56 -21.38 -2.25
CA TYR A 223 12.93 -20.92 -2.49
C TYR A 223 13.68 -21.73 -3.56
N ARG A 224 13.17 -22.89 -3.98
CA ARG A 224 13.78 -23.71 -5.04
C ARG A 224 13.28 -23.40 -6.45
N PHE A 225 12.27 -22.53 -6.58
CA PHE A 225 11.67 -22.13 -7.87
C PHE A 225 11.95 -20.67 -8.26
N CYS A 226 12.74 -19.94 -7.48
CA CYS A 226 13.36 -18.68 -7.87
C CYS A 226 14.80 -18.93 -8.29
#